data_AF-B3T3V4-F1
#
_entry.id   AF-B3T3V4-F1
#
_cell.length_a   1.000
_cell.length_b   1.000
_cell.length_c   1.000
_cell.angle_alpha   90.00
_cell.angle_beta   90.00
_cell.angle_gamma   90.00
#
_symmetry.space_group_name_H-M   'P 1'
#
loop_
_entity.id
_entity.type
_entity.pdbx_description
1 polymer ?
#
loop_
_entity_poly.entity_id
_entity_poly.type
_entity_poly.pdbx_seq_one_letter_code
_entity_poly.pdbx_strand_id
1 'polypeptide(L)'
;MSQNDTDGQAAAPDAEDEWQLYATAGYAAAENPWDDLVAVNEKPEEAEEWFDGDDFEVEGATIDWDSPPCPAPLGIAHMVRIGACDTCLHRVGGRRTDEVGAAGGALLRASAFARDKELESFTPPDLCPLCEDLFSDVDNIVERIVEQTGELDHGSLQIGIHVPKDLLAEEDRIRTRHGAGGSRPFKAAFTSAIKAGVAERMDGVSFVKERPDLMILIDCLTLRVNVDIRPVFIYGRYRKLGRGIPQTRWPCRACRGRATGCEACEETGLQYPDSVQDLIGETFRDALSADDTSFHGMGREDIDVRCLGRGRPFVLEIKRPRIRRVDLEKIMHAVNTSAAEKIEISDLRWTNRSEVSRIKETRAEKSYTIRFTLENPPDEKQIIAAINSLSGVTLEQQTPKRVSHRRADKKRRRKVVSIDRIEIFDKEIQFSVRCEAGTYVKELVHSDEGRTVPSIASVLEQDCQVLWLDVEDIHAD
;
A
#
# COMPACT_ATOMS: atom_id res chain seq x y z
N MET A 1 18.16 61.67 11.97
CA MET A 1 16.98 61.78 12.86
C MET A 1 15.77 61.84 11.93
N SER A 2 14.79 60.96 11.87
CA SER A 2 14.38 59.72 12.58
C SER A 2 13.13 59.27 11.78
N GLN A 3 13.12 58.10 11.13
CA GLN A 3 12.47 56.85 11.60
C GLN A 3 11.03 56.98 12.12
N ASN A 4 10.10 56.33 11.39
CA ASN A 4 9.08 55.33 11.83
C ASN A 4 7.92 55.34 10.81
N ASP A 5 7.69 54.31 10.00
CA ASP A 5 7.24 52.92 10.29
C ASP A 5 5.84 52.85 10.93
N THR A 6 4.87 52.29 10.19
CA THR A 6 4.28 50.96 10.48
C THR A 6 3.23 50.60 9.44
N ASP A 7 3.61 49.64 8.58
CA ASP A 7 2.70 48.86 7.74
C ASP A 7 1.86 47.91 8.59
N GLY A 8 0.62 47.69 8.14
CA GLY A 8 -0.37 46.84 8.80
C GLY A 8 0.07 45.38 8.90
N GLN A 9 0.08 44.88 10.14
CA GLN A 9 0.24 43.47 10.46
C GLN A 9 -0.92 42.65 9.89
N ALA A 10 -0.60 41.71 9.00
CA ALA A 10 -1.47 40.58 8.72
C ALA A 10 -1.53 39.70 9.97
N ALA A 11 -2.75 39.43 10.44
CA ALA A 11 -3.02 38.56 11.57
C ALA A 11 -2.50 37.14 11.29
N ALA A 12 -1.78 36.56 12.25
CA ALA A 12 -1.40 35.16 12.26
C ALA A 12 -2.66 34.27 12.36
N PRO A 13 -2.68 33.09 11.71
CA PRO A 13 -3.78 32.16 11.83
C PRO A 13 -3.84 31.55 13.25
N ASP A 14 -5.06 31.28 13.70
CA ASP A 14 -5.38 30.72 15.01
C ASP A 14 -4.84 29.30 15.19
N ALA A 15 -4.52 28.90 16.42
CA ALA A 15 -3.83 27.65 16.75
C ALA A 15 -4.64 26.36 16.46
N GLU A 16 -5.89 26.46 15.98
CA GLU A 16 -6.70 25.32 15.58
C GLU A 16 -6.47 24.87 14.11
N ASP A 17 -5.78 25.65 13.28
CA ASP A 17 -5.55 25.34 11.85
C ASP A 17 -4.15 24.77 11.53
N GLU A 18 -3.30 24.56 12.54
CA GLU A 18 -1.92 24.08 12.37
C GLU A 18 -1.81 22.59 11.94
N TRP A 19 -2.92 21.84 12.00
CA TRP A 19 -2.95 20.42 11.64
C TRP A 19 -2.91 20.16 10.13
N GLN A 20 -3.23 21.15 9.28
CA GLN A 20 -3.22 20.96 7.83
C GLN A 20 -1.82 20.96 7.21
N LEU A 21 -0.82 21.48 7.94
CA LEU A 21 0.58 21.53 7.50
C LEU A 21 1.30 20.17 7.64
N TYR A 22 0.78 19.26 8.47
CA TYR A 22 1.34 17.92 8.66
C TYR A 22 0.73 16.85 7.73
N ALA A 23 -0.24 17.21 6.88
CA ALA A 23 -0.93 16.26 6.00
C ALA A 23 -0.37 16.18 4.56
N THR A 24 0.68 16.93 4.23
CA THR A 24 1.35 16.87 2.93
C THR A 24 2.78 16.36 3.07
N ALA A 25 2.93 15.04 3.20
CA ALA A 25 4.19 14.36 2.91
C ALA A 25 4.46 14.38 1.39
N GLY A 26 4.93 15.53 0.90
CA GLY A 26 5.46 15.71 -0.45
C GLY A 26 6.90 15.22 -0.50
N TYR A 27 7.11 14.01 -0.98
CA TYR A 27 8.41 13.57 -1.49
C TYR A 27 8.74 14.39 -2.75
N ALA A 28 9.49 15.48 -2.61
CA ALA A 28 10.42 16.06 -3.59
C ALA A 28 10.80 17.50 -3.21
N ALA A 29 11.77 17.65 -2.32
CA ALA A 29 12.63 18.83 -2.27
C ALA A 29 14.02 18.35 -1.83
N ALA A 30 14.99 18.45 -2.72
CA ALA A 30 16.38 18.19 -2.41
C ALA A 30 16.92 19.41 -1.66
N GLU A 31 16.98 19.34 -0.33
CA GLU A 31 17.76 20.29 0.47
C GLU A 31 19.25 19.95 0.31
N ASN A 32 20.04 20.99 0.09
CA ASN A 32 21.47 20.90 -0.19
C ASN A 32 22.22 20.69 1.15
N PRO A 33 22.91 19.56 1.39
CA PRO A 33 23.43 19.20 2.71
C PRO A 33 24.60 20.05 3.24
N TRP A 34 24.91 21.18 2.60
CA TRP A 34 26.14 21.95 2.81
C TRP A 34 25.92 23.39 3.27
N ASP A 35 24.67 23.82 3.48
CA ASP A 35 24.35 25.21 3.85
C ASP A 35 24.59 25.55 5.34
N ASP A 36 24.88 24.57 6.20
CA ASP A 36 25.18 24.77 7.63
C ASP A 36 26.65 24.46 8.02
N LEU A 37 27.61 24.74 7.12
CA LEU A 37 29.03 24.67 7.48
C LEU A 37 29.51 25.97 8.15
N VAL A 38 29.62 25.91 9.48
CA VAL A 38 30.27 26.92 10.30
C VAL A 38 31.79 26.87 10.08
N ALA A 39 32.42 28.04 9.85
CA ALA A 39 33.87 28.14 9.66
C ALA A 39 34.64 27.69 10.92
N VAL A 40 35.52 26.70 10.75
CA VAL A 40 36.38 26.16 11.82
C VAL A 40 37.47 27.19 12.13
N ASN A 41 37.53 27.64 13.38
CA ASN A 41 38.54 28.56 13.89
C ASN A 41 39.74 27.73 14.36
N GLU A 42 40.89 27.84 13.70
CA GLU A 42 42.12 27.14 14.06
C GLU A 42 42.63 27.62 15.43
N LYS A 43 42.49 26.77 16.44
CA LYS A 43 43.32 26.81 17.66
C LYS A 43 44.00 25.45 17.82
N PRO A 44 45.26 25.41 18.28
CA PRO A 44 46.01 24.16 18.38
C PRO A 44 45.46 23.34 19.54
N GLU A 45 44.96 22.15 19.23
CA GLU A 45 44.56 21.13 20.20
C GLU A 45 45.81 20.56 20.88
N GLU A 46 45.78 20.49 22.21
CA GLU A 46 46.64 19.57 22.96
C GLU A 46 46.35 18.16 22.47
N ALA A 47 47.40 17.37 22.25
CA ALA A 47 47.31 16.02 21.72
C ALA A 47 46.42 15.16 22.63
N GLU A 48 45.15 15.00 22.26
CA GLU A 48 44.33 13.89 22.73
C GLU A 48 44.95 12.61 22.14
N GLU A 49 45.51 11.79 23.03
CA GLU A 49 45.94 10.43 22.70
C GLU A 49 44.75 9.68 22.11
N TRP A 50 44.83 9.45 20.79
CA TRP A 50 43.91 8.59 20.06
C TRP A 50 44.10 7.16 20.56
N PHE A 51 43.25 6.75 21.51
CA PHE A 51 43.16 5.37 21.99
C PHE A 51 42.59 4.50 20.87
N ASP A 52 43.45 3.74 20.19
CA ASP A 52 43.06 2.70 19.25
C ASP A 52 42.54 1.49 20.04
N GLY A 53 41.25 1.50 20.35
CA GLY A 53 40.58 0.38 21.03
C GLY A 53 40.55 -0.90 20.18
N ASP A 54 41.70 -1.55 20.03
CA ASP A 54 41.87 -2.87 19.40
C ASP A 54 42.05 -4.00 20.44
N ASP A 55 41.88 -3.71 21.74
CA ASP A 55 41.94 -4.72 22.80
C ASP A 55 40.55 -5.00 23.40
N PHE A 56 39.85 -5.99 22.81
CA PHE A 56 38.75 -6.66 23.48
C PHE A 56 39.37 -7.59 24.55
N GLU A 57 39.53 -7.09 25.78
CA GLU A 57 40.03 -7.90 26.89
C GLU A 57 38.95 -8.89 27.34
N VAL A 58 39.11 -10.16 26.95
CA VAL A 58 38.43 -11.28 27.62
C VAL A 58 39.41 -11.85 28.64
N GLU A 59 39.12 -11.65 29.93
CA GLU A 59 39.84 -12.22 31.08
C GLU A 59 41.38 -12.04 31.05
N GLY A 60 41.87 -10.86 30.65
CA GLY A 60 43.29 -10.51 30.80
C GLY A 60 44.27 -11.23 29.87
N ALA A 61 43.78 -11.89 28.82
CA ALA A 61 44.62 -12.39 27.72
C ALA A 61 44.34 -11.57 26.46
N THR A 62 45.34 -10.82 25.99
CA THR A 62 45.28 -10.12 24.70
C THR A 62 44.97 -11.11 23.59
N ILE A 63 43.85 -10.87 22.89
CA ILE A 63 43.50 -11.62 21.69
C ILE A 63 44.46 -11.14 20.61
N ASP A 64 45.37 -12.02 20.18
CA ASP A 64 46.27 -11.73 19.07
C ASP A 64 45.46 -11.65 17.76
N TRP A 65 45.15 -10.43 17.34
CA TRP A 65 44.40 -10.11 16.11
C TRP A 65 45.22 -10.32 14.83
N ASP A 66 46.49 -10.72 14.91
CA ASP A 66 47.37 -11.01 13.76
C ASP A 66 47.29 -12.46 13.27
N SER A 67 46.29 -13.22 13.73
CA SER A 67 46.04 -14.59 13.25
C SER A 67 45.69 -14.62 11.75
N PRO A 68 46.26 -15.55 10.96
CA PRO A 68 45.89 -15.69 9.55
C PRO A 68 44.40 -16.04 9.40
N PRO A 69 43.74 -15.62 8.31
CA PRO A 69 42.33 -15.92 8.09
C PRO A 69 42.09 -17.41 7.86
N CYS A 70 40.85 -17.84 8.10
CA CYS A 70 40.38 -19.15 7.69
C CYS A 70 40.58 -19.35 6.16
N PRO A 71 40.85 -20.56 5.67
CA PRO A 71 40.77 -21.86 6.35
C PRO A 71 42.07 -22.30 7.03
N ALA A 72 43.03 -21.41 7.29
CA ALA A 72 44.28 -21.77 7.97
C ALA A 72 44.00 -22.37 9.37
N PRO A 73 44.74 -23.41 9.81
CA PRO A 73 44.52 -24.03 11.12
C PRO A 73 44.61 -23.04 12.29
N LEU A 74 45.52 -22.07 12.22
CA LEU A 74 45.65 -20.99 13.20
C LEU A 74 44.43 -20.05 13.18
N GLY A 75 43.88 -19.74 12.00
CA GLY A 75 42.66 -18.95 11.87
C GLY A 75 41.42 -19.64 12.46
N ILE A 76 41.31 -20.97 12.29
CA ILE A 76 40.24 -21.77 12.90
C ILE A 76 40.41 -21.78 14.43
N ALA A 77 41.63 -21.94 14.94
CA ALA A 77 41.92 -21.85 16.37
C ALA A 77 41.56 -20.47 16.93
N HIS A 78 41.87 -19.39 16.21
CA HIS A 78 41.47 -18.03 16.60
C HIS A 78 39.93 -17.87 16.62
N MET A 79 39.20 -18.39 15.63
CA MET A 79 37.72 -18.41 15.64
C MET A 79 37.13 -19.17 16.84
N VAL A 80 37.75 -20.28 17.23
CA VAL A 80 37.37 -21.03 18.43
C VAL A 80 37.65 -20.20 19.69
N ARG A 81 38.80 -19.53 19.75
CA ARG A 81 39.21 -18.69 20.90
C ARG A 81 38.31 -17.48 21.10
N ILE A 82 37.86 -16.81 20.04
CA ILE A 82 36.90 -15.69 20.18
C ILE A 82 35.48 -16.17 20.56
N GLY A 83 35.23 -17.48 20.65
CA GLY A 83 33.92 -18.03 21.03
C GLY A 83 32.92 -18.18 19.89
N ALA A 84 33.37 -18.36 18.64
CA ALA A 84 32.44 -18.64 17.55
C ALA A 84 31.67 -19.94 17.83
N CYS A 85 30.34 -19.95 17.74
CA CYS A 85 29.53 -21.18 17.84
C CYS A 85 29.80 -22.11 16.65
N ASP A 86 29.42 -23.39 16.75
CA ASP A 86 29.75 -24.38 15.72
C ASP A 86 29.14 -24.04 14.34
N THR A 87 27.92 -23.53 14.30
CA THR A 87 27.28 -23.08 13.05
C THR A 87 28.08 -21.95 12.40
N CYS A 88 28.51 -20.96 13.19
CA CYS A 88 29.35 -19.87 12.71
C CYS A 88 30.75 -20.34 12.31
N LEU A 89 31.35 -21.25 13.07
CA LEU A 89 32.65 -21.84 12.77
C LEU A 89 32.65 -22.60 11.44
N HIS A 90 31.60 -23.36 11.14
CA HIS A 90 31.43 -23.97 9.82
C HIS A 90 31.22 -22.92 8.71
N ARG A 91 30.43 -21.88 9.00
CA ARG A 91 30.12 -20.80 8.05
C ARG A 91 31.35 -19.99 7.63
N VAL A 92 32.22 -19.64 8.59
CA VAL A 92 33.41 -18.79 8.34
C VAL A 92 34.70 -19.60 8.16
N GLY A 93 34.73 -20.86 8.61
CA GLY A 93 35.93 -21.69 8.59
C GLY A 93 36.41 -22.11 7.21
N GLY A 94 35.55 -22.08 6.18
CA GLY A 94 35.91 -22.28 4.76
C GLY A 94 36.47 -23.67 4.39
N ARG A 95 36.64 -24.56 5.37
CA ARG A 95 37.16 -25.91 5.18
C ARG A 95 35.99 -26.84 4.88
N ARG A 96 36.10 -27.61 3.78
CA ARG A 96 35.13 -28.65 3.45
C ARG A 96 35.16 -29.72 4.55
N THR A 97 34.02 -29.92 5.17
CA THR A 97 33.75 -30.99 6.13
C THR A 97 32.69 -31.90 5.51
N ASP A 98 32.69 -33.17 5.88
CA ASP A 98 31.72 -34.15 5.36
C ASP A 98 30.29 -33.83 5.85
N GLU A 99 30.20 -33.24 7.04
CA GLU A 99 28.97 -32.76 7.67
C GLU A 99 28.75 -31.25 7.45
N VAL A 100 27.49 -30.81 7.44
CA VAL A 100 27.10 -29.40 7.24
C VAL A 100 26.57 -28.74 8.51
N GLY A 101 26.70 -27.42 8.60
CA GLY A 101 26.15 -26.65 9.72
C GLY A 101 26.88 -26.90 11.05
N ALA A 102 26.14 -27.03 12.14
CA ALA A 102 26.70 -27.22 13.48
C ALA A 102 27.58 -28.48 13.59
N ALA A 103 27.17 -29.60 12.99
CA ALA A 103 27.95 -30.84 13.00
C ALA A 103 29.32 -30.66 12.31
N GLY A 104 29.36 -29.96 11.18
CA GLY A 104 30.61 -29.62 10.50
C GLY A 104 31.50 -28.69 11.33
N GLY A 105 30.92 -27.76 12.07
CA GLY A 105 31.63 -26.86 12.99
C GLY A 105 32.26 -27.60 14.16
N ALA A 106 31.51 -28.53 14.77
CA ALA A 106 32.01 -29.37 15.86
C ALA A 106 33.24 -30.18 15.44
N LEU A 107 33.28 -30.69 14.19
CA LEU A 107 34.46 -31.35 13.63
C LEU A 107 35.67 -30.41 13.49
N LEU A 108 35.45 -29.16 13.07
CA LEU A 108 36.52 -28.16 12.99
C LEU A 108 37.06 -27.81 14.38
N ARG A 109 36.17 -27.67 15.36
CA ARG A 109 36.53 -27.42 16.76
C ARG A 109 37.33 -28.60 17.34
N ALA A 110 36.87 -29.83 17.16
CA ALA A 110 37.58 -31.02 17.60
C ALA A 110 38.97 -31.13 16.94
N SER A 111 39.08 -30.78 15.65
CA SER A 111 40.37 -30.73 14.96
C SER A 111 41.29 -29.62 15.48
N ALA A 112 40.75 -28.53 16.03
CA ALA A 112 41.53 -27.46 16.64
C ALA A 112 42.08 -27.91 18.00
N PHE A 113 41.22 -28.47 18.87
CA PHE A 113 41.63 -29.01 20.18
C PHE A 113 42.65 -30.14 20.07
N ALA A 114 42.54 -31.01 19.06
CA ALA A 114 43.52 -32.05 18.83
C ALA A 114 44.93 -31.52 18.49
N ARG A 115 45.03 -30.31 17.94
CA ARG A 115 46.31 -29.66 17.58
C ARG A 115 46.88 -28.84 18.72
N ASP A 116 46.01 -28.19 19.47
CA ASP A 116 46.38 -27.30 20.54
C ASP A 116 45.45 -27.52 21.74
N LYS A 117 46.00 -28.20 22.75
CA LYS A 117 45.29 -28.56 23.97
C LYS A 117 45.12 -27.37 24.91
N GLU A 118 45.84 -26.27 24.71
CA GLU A 118 45.70 -25.06 25.53
C GLU A 118 44.39 -24.33 25.20
N LEU A 119 43.81 -24.54 24.02
CA LEU A 119 42.46 -24.02 23.67
C LEU A 119 41.34 -24.60 24.53
N GLU A 120 41.51 -25.78 25.13
CA GLU A 120 40.49 -26.35 26.05
C GLU A 120 40.41 -25.56 27.37
N SER A 121 41.44 -24.77 27.70
CA SER A 121 41.51 -23.99 28.94
C SER A 121 40.88 -22.61 28.84
N PHE A 122 40.50 -22.17 27.63
CA PHE A 122 39.90 -20.86 27.40
C PHE A 122 38.39 -20.91 27.60
N THR A 123 37.86 -20.04 28.47
CA THR A 123 36.41 -19.88 28.66
C THR A 123 35.87 -19.01 27.51
N PRO A 124 35.04 -19.56 26.61
CA PRO A 124 34.44 -18.74 25.57
C PRO A 124 33.47 -17.72 26.18
N PRO A 125 33.25 -16.56 25.52
CA PRO A 125 32.21 -15.61 25.91
C PRO A 125 30.82 -16.27 25.94
N ASP A 126 29.93 -15.70 26.76
CA ASP A 126 28.55 -16.21 26.97
C ASP A 126 27.72 -16.26 25.68
N LEU A 127 28.05 -15.41 24.70
CA LEU A 127 27.37 -15.32 23.42
C LEU A 127 28.38 -15.38 22.27
N CYS A 128 28.00 -16.06 21.19
CA CYS A 128 28.81 -16.07 19.98
C CYS A 128 28.97 -14.65 19.40
N PRO A 129 30.20 -14.14 19.17
CA PRO A 129 30.43 -12.79 18.65
C PRO A 129 29.98 -12.60 17.19
N LEU A 130 29.70 -13.70 16.47
CA LEU A 130 29.27 -13.67 15.07
C LEU A 130 27.75 -13.73 14.88
N CYS A 131 26.99 -14.18 15.89
CA CYS A 131 25.54 -14.35 15.73
C CYS A 131 24.73 -14.19 17.01
N GLU A 132 25.35 -13.94 18.16
CA GLU A 132 24.69 -13.88 19.48
C GLU A 132 23.78 -15.11 19.73
N ASP A 133 24.22 -16.28 19.27
CA ASP A 133 23.50 -17.57 19.34
C ASP A 133 22.12 -17.63 18.69
N LEU A 134 21.77 -16.66 17.83
CA LEU A 134 20.53 -16.66 17.04
C LEU A 134 20.33 -17.93 16.20
N PHE A 135 21.40 -18.63 15.80
CA PHE A 135 21.30 -19.89 15.09
C PHE A 135 20.68 -21.03 15.92
N SER A 136 20.76 -20.96 17.25
CA SER A 136 20.13 -21.94 18.14
C SER A 136 18.61 -21.78 18.18
N ASP A 137 18.11 -20.56 17.99
CA ASP A 137 16.68 -20.23 17.97
C ASP A 137 15.99 -20.49 16.62
N VAL A 138 16.71 -20.97 15.60
CA VAL A 138 16.13 -21.21 14.26
C VAL A 138 14.92 -22.14 14.35
N ASP A 139 15.00 -23.22 15.12
CA ASP A 139 13.89 -24.16 15.23
C ASP A 139 12.64 -23.55 15.91
N ASN A 140 12.84 -22.76 16.96
CA ASN A 140 11.76 -22.03 17.65
C ASN A 140 11.10 -20.99 16.71
N ILE A 141 11.91 -20.27 15.92
CA ILE A 141 11.41 -19.34 14.91
C ILE A 141 10.60 -20.08 13.85
N VAL A 142 11.08 -21.22 13.36
CA VAL A 142 10.38 -22.00 12.34
C VAL A 142 9.07 -22.57 12.90
N GLU A 143 9.07 -23.09 14.11
CA GLU A 143 7.85 -23.57 14.78
C GLU A 143 6.78 -22.48 14.85
N ARG A 144 7.16 -21.26 15.28
CA ARG A 144 6.25 -20.10 15.31
C ARG A 144 5.74 -19.71 13.92
N ILE A 145 6.57 -19.82 12.88
CA ILE A 145 6.14 -19.60 11.51
C ILE A 145 5.08 -20.64 11.13
N VAL A 146 5.33 -21.91 11.43
CA VAL A 146 4.43 -23.02 11.09
C VAL A 146 3.08 -22.90 11.78
N GLU A 147 3.08 -22.57 13.07
CA GLU A 147 1.85 -22.33 13.83
C GLU A 147 1.02 -21.17 13.26
N GLN A 148 1.67 -20.07 12.87
CA GLN A 148 0.97 -18.89 12.37
C GLN A 148 0.48 -19.02 10.92
N THR A 149 1.13 -19.85 10.09
CA THR A 149 0.76 -19.98 8.67
C THR A 149 -0.01 -21.26 8.34
N GLY A 150 -0.05 -22.27 9.23
CA GLY A 150 -0.62 -23.59 8.95
C GLY A 150 -2.10 -23.59 8.54
N GLU A 151 -2.90 -22.63 8.99
CA GLU A 151 -4.33 -22.53 8.64
C GLU A 151 -4.60 -21.73 7.35
N LEU A 152 -3.57 -21.14 6.73
CA LEU A 152 -3.72 -20.20 5.61
C LEU A 152 -3.53 -20.91 4.26
N ASP A 153 -4.33 -20.54 3.26
CA ASP A 153 -4.09 -20.92 1.87
C ASP A 153 -2.97 -20.05 1.28
N HIS A 154 -1.76 -20.62 1.20
CA HIS A 154 -0.57 -19.94 0.73
C HIS A 154 0.33 -20.87 -0.09
N GLY A 155 0.90 -20.35 -1.18
CA GLY A 155 1.88 -21.09 -2.00
C GLY A 155 3.24 -20.39 -2.10
N SER A 156 3.29 -19.10 -1.77
CA SER A 156 4.50 -18.29 -1.89
C SER A 156 4.78 -17.45 -0.64
N LEU A 157 6.00 -17.54 -0.11
CA LEU A 157 6.43 -16.82 1.09
C LEU A 157 7.65 -15.95 0.81
N GLN A 158 7.73 -14.84 1.55
CA GLN A 158 8.93 -14.03 1.64
C GLN A 158 9.32 -13.87 3.11
N ILE A 159 10.58 -14.13 3.43
CA ILE A 159 11.13 -13.94 4.77
C ILE A 159 11.99 -12.68 4.75
N GLY A 160 11.61 -11.71 5.57
CA GLY A 160 12.37 -10.51 5.91
C GLY A 160 12.91 -10.62 7.32
N ILE A 161 14.20 -10.35 7.49
CA ILE A 161 14.86 -10.40 8.79
C ILE A 161 15.39 -9.02 9.14
N HIS A 162 15.01 -8.55 10.32
CA HIS A 162 15.56 -7.37 10.97
C HIS A 162 16.63 -7.81 11.96
N VAL A 163 17.87 -7.38 11.73
CA VAL A 163 19.03 -7.66 12.57
C VAL A 163 19.55 -6.32 13.07
N PRO A 164 19.93 -6.19 14.36
CA PRO A 164 20.60 -5.00 14.88
C PRO A 164 21.81 -4.60 14.04
N LYS A 165 22.02 -3.30 13.84
CA LYS A 165 23.13 -2.80 13.01
C LYS A 165 24.48 -3.11 13.63
N ASP A 166 24.57 -3.06 14.95
CA ASP A 166 25.81 -3.30 15.70
C ASP A 166 26.29 -4.74 15.51
N LEU A 167 25.37 -5.71 15.64
CA LEU A 167 25.65 -7.12 15.34
C LEU A 167 26.10 -7.34 13.89
N LEU A 168 25.47 -6.66 12.92
CA LEU A 168 25.89 -6.76 11.51
C LEU A 168 27.28 -6.16 11.27
N ALA A 169 27.62 -5.06 11.93
CA ALA A 169 28.90 -4.40 11.79
C ALA A 169 30.03 -5.24 12.41
N GLU A 170 29.81 -5.77 13.61
CA GLU A 170 30.78 -6.61 14.29
C GLU A 170 30.99 -7.94 13.57
N GLU A 171 29.90 -8.57 13.12
CA GLU A 171 29.97 -9.77 12.31
C GLU A 171 30.77 -9.56 11.01
N ASP A 172 30.55 -8.44 10.33
CA ASP A 172 31.25 -8.11 9.09
C ASP A 172 32.75 -7.84 9.33
N ARG A 173 33.09 -7.19 10.44
CA ARG A 173 34.48 -6.95 10.89
C ARG A 173 35.21 -8.28 11.10
N ILE A 174 34.65 -9.16 11.93
CA ILE A 174 35.25 -10.47 12.24
C ILE A 174 35.33 -11.34 10.98
N ARG A 175 34.25 -11.41 10.19
CA ARG A 175 34.18 -12.23 8.98
C ARG A 175 35.17 -11.78 7.92
N THR A 176 35.35 -10.47 7.72
CA THR A 176 36.24 -9.94 6.69
C THR A 176 37.71 -10.07 7.09
N ARG A 177 38.03 -9.94 8.38
CA ARG A 177 39.41 -10.03 8.89
C ARG A 177 39.90 -11.47 9.04
N HIS A 178 39.05 -12.37 9.55
CA HIS A 178 39.46 -13.74 9.90
C HIS A 178 38.66 -14.86 9.24
N GLY A 179 37.54 -14.56 8.61
CA GLY A 179 36.74 -15.54 7.89
C GLY A 179 37.39 -15.97 6.58
N ALA A 180 36.96 -17.12 6.07
CA ALA A 180 37.42 -17.61 4.78
C ALA A 180 36.88 -16.76 3.63
N GLY A 181 37.68 -16.68 2.56
CA GLY A 181 37.26 -16.05 1.31
C GLY A 181 35.96 -16.67 0.78
N GLY A 182 34.94 -15.82 0.57
CA GLY A 182 33.62 -16.26 0.13
C GLY A 182 32.68 -16.73 1.25
N SER A 183 33.05 -16.55 2.53
CA SER A 183 32.16 -16.77 3.67
C SER A 183 30.87 -15.94 3.52
N ARG A 184 29.72 -16.58 3.76
CA ARG A 184 28.40 -15.94 3.61
C ARG A 184 28.16 -14.97 4.78
N PRO A 185 27.66 -13.74 4.53
CA PRO A 185 27.24 -12.81 5.58
C PRO A 185 26.19 -13.42 6.50
N PHE A 186 26.17 -13.02 7.78
CA PHE A 186 25.27 -13.59 8.78
C PHE A 186 23.81 -13.55 8.34
N LYS A 187 23.30 -12.38 7.96
CA LYS A 187 21.90 -12.22 7.51
C LYS A 187 21.52 -13.19 6.39
N ALA A 188 22.41 -13.42 5.44
CA ALA A 188 22.17 -14.31 4.30
C ALA A 188 22.21 -15.79 4.71
N ALA A 189 23.10 -16.17 5.62
CA ALA A 189 23.18 -17.51 6.17
C ALA A 189 21.97 -17.83 7.06
N PHE A 190 21.60 -16.90 7.95
CA PHE A 190 20.47 -17.03 8.85
C PHE A 190 19.13 -17.15 8.10
N THR A 191 18.91 -16.30 7.08
CA THR A 191 17.74 -16.43 6.20
C THR A 191 17.69 -17.79 5.50
N SER A 192 18.85 -18.34 5.12
CA SER A 192 18.94 -19.65 4.47
C SER A 192 18.59 -20.79 5.41
N ALA A 193 19.03 -20.72 6.67
CA ALA A 193 18.73 -21.71 7.69
C ALA A 193 17.23 -21.76 7.99
N ILE A 194 16.60 -20.61 8.19
CA ILE A 194 15.14 -20.52 8.42
C ILE A 194 14.38 -21.06 7.20
N LYS A 195 14.78 -20.69 5.97
CA LYS A 195 14.15 -21.22 4.75
C LYS A 195 14.24 -22.74 4.65
N ALA A 196 15.39 -23.31 4.99
CA ALA A 196 15.57 -24.76 5.00
C ALA A 196 14.65 -25.43 6.03
N GLY A 197 14.61 -24.91 7.26
CA GLY A 197 13.74 -25.46 8.31
C GLY A 197 12.25 -25.31 8.00
N VAL A 198 11.82 -24.22 7.35
CA VAL A 198 10.43 -24.06 6.87
C VAL A 198 10.12 -25.06 5.76
N ALA A 199 11.02 -25.24 4.79
CA ALA A 199 10.82 -26.17 3.68
C ALA A 199 10.79 -27.64 4.11
N GLU A 200 11.44 -27.98 5.23
CA GLU A 200 11.39 -29.34 5.81
C GLU A 200 10.07 -29.62 6.54
N ARG A 201 9.45 -28.59 7.13
CA ARG A 201 8.19 -28.71 7.89
C ARG A 201 6.94 -28.40 7.07
N MET A 202 7.07 -27.81 5.88
CA MET A 202 5.96 -27.45 5.00
C MET A 202 6.17 -27.89 3.56
N ASP A 203 5.20 -28.65 3.04
CA ASP A 203 5.16 -29.03 1.63
C ASP A 203 4.54 -27.93 0.75
N GLY A 204 5.02 -27.81 -0.49
CA GLY A 204 4.42 -26.94 -1.51
C GLY A 204 4.76 -25.45 -1.40
N VAL A 205 5.65 -25.07 -0.47
CA VAL A 205 6.10 -23.70 -0.25
C VAL A 205 7.16 -23.28 -1.27
N SER A 206 6.95 -22.11 -1.90
CA SER A 206 7.95 -21.45 -2.73
C SER A 206 8.41 -20.13 -2.12
N PHE A 207 9.72 -19.86 -2.11
CA PHE A 207 10.24 -18.58 -1.63
C PHE A 207 10.42 -17.60 -2.78
N VAL A 208 9.64 -16.51 -2.75
CA VAL A 208 9.67 -15.47 -3.80
C VAL A 208 10.09 -14.12 -3.23
N LYS A 209 10.79 -13.32 -4.04
CA LYS A 209 11.17 -11.95 -3.68
C LYS A 209 10.06 -10.95 -3.99
N GLU A 210 9.31 -11.21 -5.06
CA GLU A 210 8.28 -10.33 -5.56
C GLU A 210 6.93 -11.02 -5.43
N ARG A 211 5.93 -10.27 -4.93
CA ARG A 211 4.54 -10.70 -4.80
C ARG A 211 4.37 -12.03 -4.04
N PRO A 212 4.87 -12.15 -2.80
CA PRO A 212 4.55 -13.30 -1.96
C PRO A 212 3.08 -13.25 -1.52
N ASP A 213 2.52 -14.42 -1.22
CA ASP A 213 1.24 -14.52 -0.52
C ASP A 213 1.39 -14.08 0.94
N LEU A 214 2.48 -14.52 1.58
CA LEU A 214 2.80 -14.20 2.97
C LEU A 214 4.17 -13.52 3.08
N MET A 215 4.22 -12.38 3.77
CA MET A 215 5.47 -11.72 4.15
C MET A 215 5.70 -11.94 5.64
N ILE A 216 6.70 -12.76 5.95
CA ILE A 216 7.13 -13.06 7.31
C ILE A 216 8.23 -12.06 7.68
N LEU A 217 8.02 -11.31 8.75
CA LEU A 217 9.01 -10.40 9.33
C LEU A 217 9.47 -10.95 10.66
N ILE A 218 10.78 -11.15 10.78
CA ILE A 218 11.43 -11.69 11.99
C ILE A 218 12.31 -10.58 12.56
N ASP A 219 12.04 -10.23 13.82
CA ASP A 219 12.89 -9.34 14.60
C ASP A 219 13.86 -10.18 15.45
N CYS A 220 15.16 -10.08 15.17
CA CYS A 220 16.17 -10.87 15.87
C CYS A 220 16.41 -10.40 17.31
N LEU A 221 16.04 -9.16 17.66
CA LEU A 221 16.22 -8.65 19.02
C LEU A 221 15.15 -9.21 19.96
N THR A 222 13.90 -9.31 19.48
CA THR A 222 12.75 -9.75 20.29
C THR A 222 12.29 -11.18 19.98
N LEU A 223 12.92 -11.83 18.98
CA LEU A 223 12.52 -13.12 18.40
C LEU A 223 11.03 -13.17 17.99
N ARG A 224 10.44 -12.01 17.70
CA ARG A 224 9.05 -11.91 17.26
C ARG A 224 8.93 -12.23 15.78
N VAL A 225 7.98 -13.12 15.48
CA VAL A 225 7.57 -13.47 14.12
C VAL A 225 6.23 -12.80 13.85
N ASN A 226 6.21 -11.94 12.83
CA ASN A 226 5.01 -11.28 12.33
C ASN A 226 4.70 -11.78 10.91
N VAL A 227 3.53 -12.37 10.72
CA VAL A 227 3.03 -12.79 9.40
C VAL A 227 2.10 -11.72 8.83
N ASP A 228 2.54 -11.05 7.76
CA ASP A 228 1.70 -10.16 6.97
C ASP A 228 1.07 -10.89 5.78
N ILE A 229 -0.25 -11.01 5.80
CA ILE A 229 -1.04 -11.67 4.75
C ILE A 229 -1.31 -10.67 3.63
N ARG A 230 -0.72 -10.90 2.44
CA ARG A 230 -0.87 -9.96 1.32
C ARG A 230 -2.29 -9.98 0.75
N PRO A 231 -2.83 -8.79 0.41
CA PRO A 231 -4.17 -8.68 -0.15
C PRO A 231 -4.23 -9.25 -1.57
N VAL A 232 -5.42 -9.72 -1.95
CA VAL A 232 -5.72 -10.14 -3.33
C VAL A 232 -6.59 -9.09 -4.01
N PHE A 233 -6.46 -8.98 -5.33
CA PHE A 233 -7.16 -7.98 -6.12
C PHE A 233 -8.03 -8.66 -7.18
N ILE A 234 -9.27 -8.19 -7.31
CA ILE A 234 -10.24 -8.68 -8.28
C ILE A 234 -10.70 -7.49 -9.11
N TYR A 235 -10.54 -7.59 -10.43
CA TYR A 235 -11.12 -6.65 -11.37
C TYR A 235 -12.53 -7.10 -11.73
N GLY A 236 -13.43 -6.15 -11.95
CA GLY A 236 -14.77 -6.41 -12.47
C GLY A 236 -15.41 -5.16 -13.06
N ARG A 237 -16.62 -5.30 -13.56
CA ARG A 237 -17.52 -4.20 -13.90
C ARG A 237 -18.80 -4.30 -13.10
N TYR A 238 -19.31 -3.18 -12.62
CA TYR A 238 -20.59 -3.13 -11.93
C TYR A 238 -21.60 -2.25 -12.68
N ARG A 239 -22.84 -2.71 -12.77
CA ARG A 239 -24.00 -1.91 -13.08
C ARG A 239 -24.70 -1.57 -11.77
N LYS A 240 -25.18 -0.33 -11.67
CA LYS A 240 -25.97 0.17 -10.54
C LYS A 240 -27.35 0.48 -11.08
N LEU A 241 -28.31 -0.38 -10.76
CA LEU A 241 -29.69 -0.30 -11.26
C LEU A 241 -30.56 0.57 -10.35
N GLY A 242 -30.32 0.51 -9.04
CA GLY A 242 -31.02 1.32 -8.04
C GLY A 242 -30.46 2.74 -7.90
N ARG A 243 -31.34 3.72 -7.68
CA ARG A 243 -30.98 5.06 -7.16
C ARG A 243 -30.97 5.01 -5.62
N GLY A 244 -30.21 5.88 -4.96
CA GLY A 244 -30.13 5.91 -3.50
C GLY A 244 -28.94 5.15 -2.89
N ILE A 245 -28.13 4.49 -3.72
CA ILE A 245 -27.00 3.67 -3.25
C ILE A 245 -25.67 4.39 -3.50
N PRO A 246 -24.87 4.72 -2.47
CA PRO A 246 -23.52 5.25 -2.66
C PRO A 246 -22.57 4.19 -3.24
N GLN A 247 -21.53 4.65 -3.95
CA GLN A 247 -20.51 3.75 -4.50
C GLN A 247 -19.67 3.09 -3.39
N THR A 248 -19.29 3.84 -2.36
CA THR A 248 -18.44 3.38 -1.25
C THR A 248 -19.19 3.50 0.07
N ARG A 249 -18.77 2.74 1.08
CA ARG A 249 -19.31 2.84 2.44
C ARG A 249 -19.15 4.25 3.02
N TRP A 250 -20.21 4.78 3.63
CA TRP A 250 -20.21 6.10 4.26
C TRP A 250 -20.40 5.93 5.77
N PRO A 251 -19.38 6.18 6.60
CA PRO A 251 -19.52 6.16 8.04
C PRO A 251 -20.57 7.17 8.51
N CYS A 252 -21.36 6.80 9.51
CA CYS A 252 -22.33 7.71 10.11
C CYS A 252 -21.63 8.97 10.64
N ARG A 253 -22.19 10.15 10.33
CA ARG A 253 -21.60 11.43 10.73
C ARG A 253 -21.57 11.64 12.25
N ALA A 254 -22.56 11.09 12.96
CA ALA A 254 -22.69 11.24 14.40
C ALA A 254 -21.71 10.36 15.18
N CYS A 255 -21.60 9.07 14.81
CA CYS A 255 -20.72 8.12 15.52
C CYS A 255 -19.37 7.89 14.83
N ARG A 256 -19.13 8.49 13.66
CA ARG A 256 -17.91 8.33 12.84
C ARG A 256 -17.58 6.86 12.49
N GLY A 257 -18.59 5.99 12.42
CA GLY A 257 -18.41 4.57 12.12
C GLY A 257 -18.02 3.69 13.30
N ARG A 258 -18.34 4.09 14.54
CA ARG A 258 -18.18 3.19 15.71
C ARG A 258 -18.97 1.89 15.49
N ALA A 259 -18.37 0.77 15.88
CA ALA A 259 -18.94 -0.57 15.72
C ALA A 259 -20.25 -0.77 16.50
N THR A 260 -20.44 -0.08 17.62
CA THR A 260 -21.71 -0.09 18.39
C THR A 260 -22.79 0.78 17.74
N GLY A 261 -22.46 1.50 16.68
CA GLY A 261 -23.31 2.50 16.04
C GLY A 261 -23.80 3.61 17.00
N CYS A 262 -24.88 4.27 16.60
CA CYS A 262 -25.66 5.19 17.43
C CYS A 262 -27.12 5.18 16.99
N GLU A 263 -27.99 5.81 17.79
CA GLU A 263 -29.42 5.97 17.49
C GLU A 263 -29.66 6.58 16.10
N ALA A 264 -28.84 7.56 15.68
CA ALA A 264 -28.97 8.23 14.39
C ALA A 264 -28.66 7.33 13.17
N CYS A 265 -28.01 6.19 13.36
CA CYS A 265 -27.76 5.21 12.30
C CYS A 265 -28.33 3.82 12.62
N GLU A 266 -29.29 3.74 13.53
CA GLU A 266 -29.93 2.48 13.93
C GLU A 266 -28.89 1.41 14.29
N GLU A 267 -27.84 1.82 15.04
CA GLU A 267 -26.76 0.96 15.52
C GLU A 267 -25.86 0.34 14.41
N THR A 268 -26.06 0.71 13.14
CA THR A 268 -25.26 0.17 12.02
C THR A 268 -23.86 0.79 11.90
N GLY A 269 -23.66 1.98 12.45
CA GLY A 269 -22.43 2.76 12.23
C GLY A 269 -22.33 3.41 10.84
N LEU A 270 -23.30 3.20 9.95
CA LEU A 270 -23.28 3.66 8.56
C LEU A 270 -24.32 4.75 8.30
N GLN A 271 -24.04 5.67 7.38
CA GLN A 271 -25.02 6.67 6.93
C GLN A 271 -26.02 6.08 5.93
N TYR A 272 -25.57 5.13 5.11
CA TYR A 272 -26.39 4.36 4.19
C TYR A 272 -26.13 2.88 4.45
N PRO A 273 -27.17 2.05 4.60
CA PRO A 273 -26.99 0.64 4.92
C PRO A 273 -26.33 -0.13 3.77
N ASP A 274 -26.68 0.22 2.54
CA ASP A 274 -26.12 -0.40 1.34
C ASP A 274 -25.12 0.51 0.65
N SER A 275 -24.03 -0.06 0.15
CA SER A 275 -23.14 0.57 -0.82
C SER A 275 -22.75 -0.41 -1.92
N VAL A 276 -22.39 0.07 -3.11
CA VAL A 276 -21.89 -0.82 -4.19
C VAL A 276 -20.68 -1.63 -3.69
N GLN A 277 -19.79 -0.98 -2.93
CA GLN A 277 -18.67 -1.64 -2.28
C GLN A 277 -19.10 -2.81 -1.40
N ASP A 278 -20.08 -2.63 -0.50
CA ASP A 278 -20.43 -3.66 0.49
C ASP A 278 -21.26 -4.78 -0.16
N LEU A 279 -22.19 -4.43 -1.06
CA LEU A 279 -23.00 -5.40 -1.81
C LEU A 279 -22.13 -6.39 -2.60
N ILE A 280 -21.01 -5.93 -3.15
CA ILE A 280 -20.03 -6.78 -3.84
C ILE A 280 -19.08 -7.41 -2.80
N GLY A 281 -18.49 -6.57 -1.96
CA GLY A 281 -17.35 -6.87 -1.11
C GLY A 281 -17.64 -7.90 -0.03
N GLU A 282 -18.82 -7.88 0.60
CA GLU A 282 -19.16 -8.81 1.69
C GLU A 282 -19.20 -10.27 1.20
N THR A 283 -19.76 -10.52 0.02
CA THR A 283 -19.77 -11.87 -0.57
C THR A 283 -18.36 -12.40 -0.82
N PHE A 284 -17.45 -11.54 -1.30
CA PHE A 284 -16.05 -11.90 -1.48
C PHE A 284 -15.32 -12.06 -0.14
N ARG A 285 -15.57 -11.17 0.82
CA ARG A 285 -14.95 -11.21 2.15
C ARG A 285 -15.27 -12.54 2.83
N ASP A 286 -16.53 -12.95 2.80
CA ASP A 286 -16.98 -14.19 3.43
C ASP A 286 -16.43 -15.41 2.68
N ALA A 287 -16.48 -15.42 1.34
CA ALA A 287 -15.95 -16.51 0.53
C ALA A 287 -14.43 -16.72 0.68
N LEU A 288 -13.66 -15.65 0.90
CA LEU A 288 -12.21 -15.68 1.08
C LEU A 288 -11.78 -15.66 2.54
N SER A 289 -12.73 -15.63 3.48
CA SER A 289 -12.50 -15.50 4.94
C SER A 289 -11.51 -14.37 5.24
N ALA A 290 -11.78 -13.19 4.67
CA ALA A 290 -10.94 -12.01 4.75
C ALA A 290 -11.39 -11.05 5.87
N ASP A 291 -10.50 -10.16 6.31
CA ASP A 291 -10.81 -9.23 7.40
C ASP A 291 -11.68 -8.06 6.92
N ASP A 292 -11.38 -7.49 5.74
CA ASP A 292 -12.04 -6.29 5.22
C ASP A 292 -11.83 -6.16 3.70
N THR A 293 -12.57 -5.25 3.06
CA THR A 293 -12.46 -4.92 1.64
C THR A 293 -12.22 -3.43 1.39
N SER A 294 -11.54 -3.13 0.28
CA SER A 294 -11.33 -1.78 -0.24
C SER A 294 -11.80 -1.73 -1.70
N PHE A 295 -12.61 -0.72 -2.04
CA PHE A 295 -13.17 -0.58 -3.38
C PHE A 295 -12.51 0.56 -4.15
N HIS A 296 -11.98 0.26 -5.34
CA HIS A 296 -11.36 1.21 -6.24
C HIS A 296 -12.13 1.26 -7.56
N GLY A 297 -12.93 2.31 -7.77
CA GLY A 297 -13.69 2.51 -9.02
C GLY A 297 -13.00 3.44 -10.02
N MET A 298 -13.24 3.23 -11.32
CA MET A 298 -12.83 4.16 -12.38
C MET A 298 -13.74 5.40 -12.41
N GLY A 299 -13.55 6.29 -11.44
CA GLY A 299 -14.46 7.40 -11.16
C GLY A 299 -15.65 6.99 -10.31
N ARG A 300 -16.59 7.92 -10.11
CA ARG A 300 -17.77 7.75 -9.25
C ARG A 300 -18.99 8.41 -9.87
N GLU A 301 -20.16 7.89 -9.55
CA GLU A 301 -21.46 8.51 -9.81
C GLU A 301 -22.08 9.02 -8.51
N ASP A 302 -23.03 9.95 -8.62
CA ASP A 302 -23.80 10.42 -7.48
C ASP A 302 -24.76 9.32 -6.98
N ILE A 303 -25.24 9.46 -5.74
CA ILE A 303 -26.13 8.49 -5.08
C ILE A 303 -27.42 8.27 -5.88
N ASP A 304 -27.96 9.34 -6.46
CA ASP A 304 -29.19 9.36 -7.27
C ASP A 304 -28.99 8.93 -8.73
N VAL A 305 -27.77 8.58 -9.14
CA VAL A 305 -27.43 8.23 -10.54
C VAL A 305 -27.29 6.73 -10.71
N ARG A 306 -27.88 6.17 -11.78
CA ARG A 306 -27.68 4.77 -12.18
C ARG A 306 -26.44 4.62 -13.05
N CYS A 307 -25.87 3.43 -13.08
CA CYS A 307 -24.78 3.05 -13.97
C CYS A 307 -25.19 1.83 -14.78
N LEU A 308 -25.46 2.03 -16.07
CA LEU A 308 -26.04 1.06 -16.99
C LEU A 308 -24.99 0.59 -18.01
N GLY A 309 -25.45 0.15 -19.18
CA GLY A 309 -24.63 -0.42 -20.26
C GLY A 309 -23.70 -1.52 -19.78
N ARG A 310 -22.41 -1.40 -20.12
CA ARG A 310 -21.35 -2.34 -19.71
C ARG A 310 -20.95 -2.22 -18.24
N GLY A 311 -21.47 -1.24 -17.52
CA GLY A 311 -21.10 -0.97 -16.14
C GLY A 311 -19.73 -0.28 -15.99
N ARG A 312 -19.46 0.16 -14.76
CA ARG A 312 -18.23 0.85 -14.40
C ARG A 312 -17.14 -0.16 -13.98
N PRO A 313 -15.92 -0.08 -14.55
CA PRO A 313 -14.78 -0.83 -14.07
C PRO A 313 -14.42 -0.52 -12.62
N PHE A 314 -14.12 -1.57 -11.86
CA PHE A 314 -13.64 -1.48 -10.49
C PHE A 314 -12.55 -2.53 -10.22
N VAL A 315 -11.76 -2.27 -9.18
CA VAL A 315 -10.88 -3.24 -8.55
C VAL A 315 -11.26 -3.34 -7.07
N LEU A 316 -11.62 -4.54 -6.65
CA LEU A 316 -11.84 -4.89 -5.26
C LEU A 316 -10.53 -5.43 -4.67
N GLU A 317 -10.06 -4.79 -3.62
CA GLU A 317 -8.91 -5.21 -2.83
C GLU A 317 -9.43 -5.90 -1.56
N ILE A 318 -9.02 -7.15 -1.36
CA ILE A 318 -9.48 -7.99 -0.25
C ILE A 318 -8.33 -8.14 0.72
N LYS A 319 -8.52 -7.65 1.94
CA LYS A 319 -7.46 -7.53 2.96
C LYS A 319 -7.37 -8.80 3.78
N ARG A 320 -6.15 -9.31 3.91
CA ARG A 320 -5.81 -10.50 4.72
C ARG A 320 -6.72 -11.71 4.46
N PRO A 321 -6.84 -12.16 3.20
CA PRO A 321 -7.64 -13.34 2.89
C PRO A 321 -6.99 -14.60 3.45
N ARG A 322 -7.76 -15.44 4.14
CA ARG A 322 -7.29 -16.75 4.62
C ARG A 322 -7.35 -17.81 3.51
N ILE A 323 -8.31 -17.69 2.61
CA ILE A 323 -8.45 -18.50 1.39
C ILE A 323 -8.09 -17.60 0.21
N ARG A 324 -7.32 -18.07 -0.78
CA ARG A 324 -6.90 -17.24 -1.94
C ARG A 324 -7.54 -17.64 -3.25
N ARG A 325 -8.07 -18.85 -3.34
CA ARG A 325 -8.68 -19.37 -4.58
C ARG A 325 -10.16 -19.63 -4.38
N VAL A 326 -10.96 -18.98 -5.20
CA VAL A 326 -12.41 -19.14 -5.26
C VAL A 326 -12.88 -19.10 -6.70
N ASP A 327 -14.02 -19.74 -6.95
CA ASP A 327 -14.68 -19.73 -8.25
C ASP A 327 -15.40 -18.39 -8.44
N LEU A 328 -14.86 -17.54 -9.31
CA LEU A 328 -15.38 -16.21 -9.56
C LEU A 328 -16.76 -16.24 -10.22
N GLU A 329 -17.10 -17.26 -11.01
CA GLU A 329 -18.41 -17.34 -11.66
C GLU A 329 -19.52 -17.61 -10.64
N LYS A 330 -19.24 -18.48 -9.65
CA LYS A 330 -20.17 -18.73 -8.54
C LYS A 330 -20.40 -17.49 -7.69
N ILE A 331 -19.33 -16.76 -7.37
CA ILE A 331 -19.46 -15.51 -6.59
C ILE A 331 -20.21 -14.45 -7.40
N MET A 332 -19.94 -14.32 -8.70
CA MET A 332 -20.68 -13.42 -9.59
C MET A 332 -22.18 -13.69 -9.53
N HIS A 333 -22.58 -14.96 -9.64
CA HIS A 333 -23.98 -15.35 -9.59
C HIS A 333 -24.60 -15.10 -8.20
N ALA A 334 -23.86 -15.36 -7.13
CA ALA A 334 -24.30 -15.10 -5.76
C ALA A 334 -24.56 -13.60 -5.52
N VAL A 335 -23.63 -12.72 -5.94
CA VAL A 335 -23.78 -11.27 -5.81
C VAL A 335 -24.96 -10.77 -6.65
N ASN A 336 -25.10 -11.23 -7.90
CA ASN A 336 -26.19 -10.80 -8.77
C ASN A 336 -27.57 -11.26 -8.27
N THR A 337 -27.62 -12.36 -7.51
CA THR A 337 -28.85 -12.86 -6.88
C THR A 337 -29.17 -12.12 -5.59
N SER A 338 -28.18 -11.89 -4.73
CA SER A 338 -28.37 -11.22 -3.43
C SER A 338 -28.67 -9.73 -3.57
N ALA A 339 -28.06 -9.08 -4.56
CA ALA A 339 -28.22 -7.66 -4.83
C ALA A 339 -29.14 -7.38 -6.03
N ALA A 340 -30.08 -8.28 -6.30
CA ALA A 340 -31.07 -8.13 -7.36
C ALA A 340 -31.74 -6.75 -7.30
N GLU A 341 -31.97 -6.15 -8.47
CA GLU A 341 -32.52 -4.79 -8.66
C GLU A 341 -31.65 -3.63 -8.13
N LYS A 342 -30.62 -3.89 -7.33
CA LYS A 342 -29.69 -2.88 -6.82
C LYS A 342 -28.45 -2.76 -7.70
N ILE A 343 -27.71 -3.86 -7.86
CA ILE A 343 -26.48 -3.91 -8.66
C ILE A 343 -26.35 -5.23 -9.41
N GLU A 344 -25.55 -5.21 -10.47
CA GLU A 344 -25.08 -6.42 -11.15
C GLU A 344 -23.58 -6.31 -11.39
N ILE A 345 -22.86 -7.41 -11.30
CA ILE A 345 -21.44 -7.49 -11.62
C ILE A 345 -21.17 -8.44 -12.78
N SER A 346 -20.15 -8.11 -13.56
CA SER A 346 -19.66 -8.87 -14.72
C SER A 346 -18.14 -8.77 -14.86
N ASP A 347 -17.59 -9.54 -15.79
CA ASP A 347 -16.18 -9.47 -16.23
C ASP A 347 -15.16 -9.63 -15.10
N LEU A 348 -15.45 -10.52 -14.15
CA LEU A 348 -14.57 -10.78 -13.01
C LEU A 348 -13.29 -11.48 -13.43
N ARG A 349 -12.14 -10.97 -12.95
CA ARG A 349 -10.85 -11.64 -13.08
C ARG A 349 -9.89 -11.26 -11.95
N TRP A 350 -8.97 -12.17 -11.64
CA TRP A 350 -7.85 -11.88 -10.77
C TRP A 350 -6.96 -10.79 -11.39
N THR A 351 -6.48 -9.88 -10.54
CA THR A 351 -5.63 -8.78 -10.95
C THR A 351 -4.59 -8.44 -9.88
N ASN A 352 -3.88 -7.34 -10.04
CA ASN A 352 -2.83 -6.88 -9.15
C ASN A 352 -2.99 -5.40 -8.80
N ARG A 353 -2.12 -4.92 -7.91
CA ARG A 353 -2.13 -3.53 -7.45
C ARG A 353 -1.90 -2.51 -8.57
N SER A 354 -1.12 -2.81 -9.61
CA SER A 354 -0.89 -1.87 -10.71
C SER A 354 -2.16 -1.55 -11.49
N GLU A 355 -3.12 -2.47 -11.52
CA GLU A 355 -4.42 -2.24 -12.14
C GLU A 355 -5.22 -1.14 -11.44
N VAL A 356 -5.08 -1.01 -10.12
CA VAL A 356 -5.71 0.06 -9.34
C VAL A 356 -5.26 1.44 -9.84
N SER A 357 -3.97 1.61 -10.14
CA SER A 357 -3.44 2.84 -10.71
C SER A 357 -3.95 3.03 -12.15
N ARG A 358 -3.92 1.97 -12.97
CA ARG A 358 -4.43 2.00 -14.35
C ARG A 358 -5.85 2.54 -14.42
N ILE A 359 -6.77 1.99 -13.61
CA ILE A 359 -8.17 2.43 -13.64
C ILE A 359 -8.37 3.86 -13.11
N LYS A 360 -7.54 4.32 -12.15
CA LYS A 360 -7.67 5.67 -11.59
C LYS A 360 -7.16 6.76 -12.55
N GLU A 361 -6.15 6.42 -13.34
CA GLU A 361 -5.51 7.35 -14.28
C GLU A 361 -6.20 7.37 -15.65
N THR A 362 -6.96 6.33 -15.99
CA THR A 362 -7.66 6.22 -17.28
C THR A 362 -8.68 7.34 -17.45
N ARG A 363 -8.41 8.25 -18.39
CA ARG A 363 -9.29 9.37 -18.75
C ARG A 363 -10.28 9.01 -19.85
N ALA A 364 -11.07 7.96 -19.62
CA ALA A 364 -12.09 7.52 -20.56
C ALA A 364 -13.25 8.52 -20.68
N GLU A 365 -13.72 8.74 -21.90
CA GLU A 365 -14.98 9.42 -22.19
C GLU A 365 -16.16 8.63 -21.62
N LYS A 366 -17.26 9.34 -21.34
CA LYS A 366 -18.43 8.75 -20.70
C LYS A 366 -19.69 9.22 -21.43
N SER A 367 -20.62 8.29 -21.61
CA SER A 367 -21.94 8.55 -22.17
C SER A 367 -22.97 8.55 -21.06
N TYR A 368 -23.90 9.50 -21.14
CA TYR A 368 -24.95 9.68 -20.16
C TYR A 368 -26.28 9.91 -20.85
N THR A 369 -27.36 9.57 -20.18
CA THR A 369 -28.71 10.05 -20.51
C THR A 369 -29.20 10.90 -19.35
N ILE A 370 -29.65 12.11 -19.66
CA ILE A 370 -30.14 13.07 -18.67
C ILE A 370 -31.53 13.52 -19.06
N ARG A 371 -32.41 13.67 -18.06
CA ARG A 371 -33.74 14.23 -18.22
C ARG A 371 -33.94 15.40 -17.28
N PHE A 372 -34.52 16.47 -17.79
CA PHE A 372 -34.76 17.71 -17.06
C PHE A 372 -36.11 18.31 -17.46
N THR A 373 -36.62 19.22 -16.63
CA THR A 373 -37.88 19.94 -16.91
C THR A 373 -37.62 21.44 -17.10
N LEU A 374 -38.45 22.06 -17.92
CA LEU A 374 -38.56 23.50 -18.13
C LEU A 374 -39.93 23.99 -17.66
N GLU A 375 -40.01 25.20 -17.11
CA GLU A 375 -41.30 25.78 -16.72
C GLU A 375 -42.14 26.18 -17.95
N ASN A 376 -41.48 26.84 -18.91
CA ASN A 376 -42.08 27.44 -20.11
C ASN A 376 -41.32 27.00 -21.38
N PRO A 377 -41.41 25.72 -21.78
CA PRO A 377 -40.62 25.19 -22.90
C PRO A 377 -40.87 25.98 -24.19
N PRO A 378 -39.80 26.36 -24.93
CA PRO A 378 -39.94 26.97 -26.24
C PRO A 378 -40.40 25.95 -27.30
N ASP A 379 -40.49 26.38 -28.56
CA ASP A 379 -40.84 25.47 -29.66
C ASP A 379 -39.84 24.31 -29.77
N GLU A 380 -40.33 23.11 -30.09
CA GLU A 380 -39.51 21.89 -30.16
C GLU A 380 -38.27 22.07 -31.06
N LYS A 381 -38.41 22.80 -32.18
CA LYS A 381 -37.28 23.04 -33.10
C LYS A 381 -36.21 23.92 -32.47
N GLN A 382 -36.60 24.89 -31.66
CA GLN A 382 -35.67 25.76 -30.93
C GLN A 382 -34.92 24.96 -29.86
N ILE A 383 -35.63 24.09 -29.12
CA ILE A 383 -35.01 23.20 -28.12
C ILE A 383 -33.96 22.31 -28.78
N ILE A 384 -34.34 21.62 -29.86
CA ILE A 384 -33.44 20.71 -30.57
C ILE A 384 -32.22 21.46 -31.12
N ALA A 385 -32.41 22.64 -31.73
CA ALA A 385 -31.32 23.44 -32.26
C ALA A 385 -30.36 23.93 -31.15
N ALA A 386 -30.90 24.42 -30.04
CA ALA A 386 -30.11 24.90 -28.91
C ALA A 386 -29.29 23.79 -28.26
N ILE A 387 -29.89 22.63 -28.00
CA ILE A 387 -29.19 21.48 -27.41
C ILE A 387 -28.10 20.97 -28.37
N ASN A 388 -28.41 20.82 -29.66
CA ASN A 388 -27.42 20.39 -30.65
C ASN A 388 -26.25 21.37 -30.83
N SER A 389 -26.46 22.67 -30.57
CA SER A 389 -25.40 23.67 -30.64
C SER A 389 -24.25 23.42 -29.66
N LEU A 390 -24.49 22.64 -28.60
CA LEU A 390 -23.49 22.28 -27.59
C LEU A 390 -22.68 21.03 -27.98
N SER A 391 -23.06 20.33 -29.05
CA SER A 391 -22.30 19.19 -29.56
C SER A 391 -20.94 19.64 -30.10
N GLY A 392 -19.85 19.01 -29.65
CA GLY A 392 -18.48 19.39 -30.01
C GLY A 392 -17.92 20.59 -29.25
N VAL A 393 -18.71 21.26 -28.40
CA VAL A 393 -18.32 22.49 -27.71
C VAL A 393 -17.42 22.21 -26.51
N THR A 394 -16.49 23.12 -26.24
CA THR A 394 -15.70 23.12 -25.01
C THR A 394 -16.36 24.00 -23.95
N LEU A 395 -16.78 23.39 -22.86
CA LEU A 395 -17.33 24.02 -21.67
C LEU A 395 -16.20 24.55 -20.79
N GLU A 396 -16.42 25.69 -20.15
CA GLU A 396 -15.69 26.15 -18.98
C GLU A 396 -16.54 25.87 -17.73
N GLN A 397 -16.13 24.87 -16.95
CA GLN A 397 -16.82 24.48 -15.72
C GLN A 397 -16.00 24.88 -14.50
N GLN A 398 -16.53 25.79 -13.69
CA GLN A 398 -16.06 26.03 -12.34
C GLN A 398 -16.47 24.86 -11.42
N THR A 399 -15.75 24.64 -10.33
CA THR A 399 -16.08 23.57 -9.37
C THR A 399 -17.52 23.77 -8.87
N PRO A 400 -18.44 22.79 -9.01
CA PRO A 400 -19.83 23.00 -8.61
C PRO A 400 -19.99 23.31 -7.12
N LYS A 401 -20.97 24.14 -6.76
CA LYS A 401 -21.21 24.54 -5.36
C LYS A 401 -21.42 23.33 -4.44
N ARG A 402 -22.17 22.31 -4.90
CA ARG A 402 -22.45 21.11 -4.11
C ARG A 402 -21.22 20.28 -3.74
N VAL A 403 -20.09 20.46 -4.44
CA VAL A 403 -18.83 19.74 -4.17
C VAL A 403 -17.69 20.66 -3.68
N SER A 404 -17.95 21.96 -3.51
CA SER A 404 -16.92 22.95 -3.14
C SER A 404 -16.26 22.64 -1.79
N HIS A 405 -17.03 22.17 -0.80
CA HIS A 405 -16.51 21.74 0.51
C HIS A 405 -15.50 20.58 0.45
N ARG A 406 -15.41 19.88 -0.70
CA ARG A 406 -14.50 18.74 -0.92
C ARG A 406 -13.43 19.00 -1.98
N ARG A 407 -13.53 20.09 -2.74
CA ARG A 407 -12.67 20.33 -3.90
C ARG A 407 -12.31 21.80 -4.01
N ALA A 408 -11.04 22.06 -4.31
CA ALA A 408 -10.56 23.40 -4.65
C ALA A 408 -11.42 24.02 -5.75
N ASP A 409 -11.79 25.28 -5.56
CA ASP A 409 -12.53 26.02 -6.57
C ASP A 409 -11.63 26.32 -7.77
N LYS A 410 -11.97 25.77 -8.93
CA LYS A 410 -11.15 25.85 -10.13
C LYS A 410 -12.00 25.70 -11.39
N LYS A 411 -11.75 26.58 -12.36
CA LYS A 411 -12.29 26.48 -13.71
C LYS A 411 -11.54 25.43 -14.53
N ARG A 412 -12.28 24.54 -15.16
CA ARG A 412 -11.76 23.41 -15.96
C ARG A 412 -12.47 23.39 -17.31
N ARG A 413 -11.67 23.28 -18.38
CA ARG A 413 -12.20 23.13 -19.73
C ARG A 413 -12.56 21.66 -19.98
N ARG A 414 -13.75 21.39 -20.50
CA ARG A 414 -14.27 20.04 -20.77
C ARG A 414 -15.01 20.02 -22.09
N LYS A 415 -14.73 19.05 -22.95
CA LYS A 415 -15.41 18.93 -24.24
C LYS A 415 -16.65 18.04 -24.15
N VAL A 416 -17.76 18.55 -24.70
CA VAL A 416 -18.90 17.73 -25.11
C VAL A 416 -18.55 17.12 -26.46
N VAL A 417 -18.47 15.80 -26.52
CA VAL A 417 -18.05 15.07 -27.73
C VAL A 417 -19.21 14.99 -28.71
N SER A 418 -20.37 14.52 -28.25
CA SER A 418 -21.60 14.45 -29.05
C SER A 418 -22.84 14.57 -28.16
N ILE A 419 -23.95 15.01 -28.76
CA ILE A 419 -25.29 14.95 -28.20
C ILE A 419 -26.19 14.25 -29.20
N ASP A 420 -26.98 13.31 -28.72
CA ASP A 420 -27.82 12.43 -29.53
C ASP A 420 -29.16 12.17 -28.82
N ARG A 421 -30.15 11.62 -29.54
CA ARG A 421 -31.45 11.15 -28.99
C ARG A 421 -32.18 12.21 -28.14
N ILE A 422 -32.42 13.38 -28.71
CA ILE A 422 -33.21 14.44 -28.06
C ILE A 422 -34.69 14.07 -28.17
N GLU A 423 -35.34 13.85 -27.04
CA GLU A 423 -36.75 13.50 -26.90
C GLU A 423 -37.45 14.56 -26.04
N ILE A 424 -38.60 15.05 -26.49
CA ILE A 424 -39.37 16.10 -25.82
C ILE A 424 -40.73 15.52 -25.43
N PHE A 425 -41.09 15.69 -24.16
CA PHE A 425 -42.31 15.23 -23.52
C PHE A 425 -42.98 16.41 -22.82
N ASP A 426 -43.64 17.28 -23.59
CA ASP A 426 -44.23 18.53 -23.11
C ASP A 426 -43.17 19.42 -22.40
N LYS A 427 -43.14 19.41 -21.07
CA LYS A 427 -42.17 20.17 -20.27
C LYS A 427 -40.86 19.45 -19.99
N GLU A 428 -40.81 18.15 -20.23
CA GLU A 428 -39.65 17.33 -19.92
C GLU A 428 -38.85 17.03 -21.18
N ILE A 429 -37.53 17.22 -21.09
CA ILE A 429 -36.61 16.97 -22.19
C ILE A 429 -35.58 15.96 -21.75
N GLN A 430 -35.30 15.00 -22.62
CA GLN A 430 -34.30 13.97 -22.42
C GLN A 430 -33.31 14.00 -23.58
N PHE A 431 -32.03 13.85 -23.28
CA PHE A 431 -31.01 13.67 -24.32
C PHE A 431 -29.87 12.78 -23.84
N SER A 432 -29.16 12.19 -24.81
CA SER A 432 -27.92 11.46 -24.56
C SER A 432 -26.72 12.35 -24.86
N VAL A 433 -25.72 12.32 -24.00
CA VAL A 433 -24.51 13.14 -24.13
C VAL A 433 -23.26 12.31 -23.88
N ARG A 434 -22.30 12.42 -24.79
CA ARG A 434 -20.94 11.88 -24.63
C ARG A 434 -20.00 13.03 -24.30
N CYS A 435 -19.24 12.91 -23.23
CA CYS A 435 -18.33 13.98 -22.80
C CYS A 435 -17.01 13.45 -22.24
N GLU A 436 -16.03 14.36 -22.18
CA GLU A 436 -14.71 14.08 -21.61
C GLU A 436 -14.77 13.71 -20.12
N ALA A 437 -13.75 13.00 -19.67
CA ALA A 437 -13.61 12.58 -18.29
C ALA A 437 -13.69 13.76 -17.29
N GLY A 438 -14.59 13.64 -16.31
CA GLY A 438 -14.75 14.64 -15.25
C GLY A 438 -15.57 15.86 -15.64
N THR A 439 -16.37 15.77 -16.70
CA THR A 439 -17.43 16.73 -17.01
C THR A 439 -18.57 16.57 -16.01
N TYR A 440 -19.05 17.68 -15.47
CA TYR A 440 -20.19 17.72 -14.55
C TYR A 440 -21.49 17.87 -15.35
N VAL A 441 -22.20 16.76 -15.56
CA VAL A 441 -23.33 16.68 -16.53
C VAL A 441 -24.59 17.37 -16.01
N LYS A 442 -24.85 17.34 -14.69
CA LYS A 442 -25.99 18.09 -14.11
C LYS A 442 -25.79 19.58 -14.35
N GLU A 443 -24.58 20.06 -14.11
CA GLU A 443 -24.19 21.47 -14.26
C GLU A 443 -24.11 21.91 -15.74
N LEU A 444 -23.87 21.00 -16.68
CA LEU A 444 -24.09 21.27 -18.11
C LEU A 444 -25.55 21.62 -18.40
N VAL A 445 -26.50 21.06 -17.67
CA VAL A 445 -27.93 21.35 -17.84
C VAL A 445 -28.32 22.64 -17.11
N HIS A 446 -28.16 22.69 -15.79
CA HIS A 446 -28.70 23.79 -14.96
C HIS A 446 -27.72 24.97 -14.74
N SER A 447 -26.54 24.97 -15.37
CA SER A 447 -25.51 26.03 -15.28
C SER A 447 -24.82 26.22 -13.92
N ASP A 448 -25.44 25.78 -12.82
CA ASP A 448 -25.03 26.07 -11.43
C ASP A 448 -24.85 27.58 -11.20
N GLU A 449 -25.88 28.36 -11.57
CA GLU A 449 -25.89 29.83 -11.50
C GLU A 449 -24.74 30.49 -12.30
N GLY A 450 -24.50 30.01 -13.52
CA GLY A 450 -23.49 30.59 -14.42
C GLY A 450 -22.06 30.07 -14.21
N ARG A 451 -21.87 29.06 -13.34
CA ARG A 451 -20.56 28.41 -13.11
C ARG A 451 -20.15 27.46 -14.24
N THR A 452 -21.08 27.07 -15.12
CA THR A 452 -20.81 26.32 -16.34
C THR A 452 -21.21 27.13 -17.56
N VAL A 453 -20.24 27.41 -18.45
CA VAL A 453 -20.45 28.20 -19.67
C VAL A 453 -19.80 27.52 -20.88
N PRO A 454 -20.53 27.29 -21.99
CA PRO A 454 -21.98 27.39 -22.10
C PRO A 454 -22.69 26.23 -21.37
N SER A 455 -24.01 26.37 -21.16
CA SER A 455 -24.90 25.36 -20.55
C SER A 455 -26.26 25.33 -21.26
N ILE A 456 -27.05 24.28 -21.05
CA ILE A 456 -28.41 24.14 -21.62
C ILE A 456 -29.29 25.31 -21.16
N ALA A 457 -29.27 25.62 -19.86
CA ALA A 457 -29.98 26.77 -19.31
C ALA A 457 -29.57 28.10 -19.98
N SER A 458 -28.28 28.28 -20.28
CA SER A 458 -27.82 29.50 -20.96
C SER A 458 -28.25 29.60 -22.42
N VAL A 459 -28.30 28.48 -23.16
CA VAL A 459 -28.67 28.50 -24.59
C VAL A 459 -30.19 28.53 -24.81
N LEU A 460 -30.96 28.06 -23.82
CA LEU A 460 -32.42 28.17 -23.83
C LEU A 460 -32.92 29.45 -23.14
N GLU A 461 -32.02 30.20 -22.49
CA GLU A 461 -32.35 31.40 -21.69
C GLU A 461 -33.42 31.12 -20.61
N GLN A 462 -33.38 29.92 -20.01
CA GLN A 462 -34.36 29.45 -19.05
C GLN A 462 -33.73 28.56 -17.98
N ASP A 463 -34.31 28.58 -16.78
CA ASP A 463 -33.92 27.68 -15.70
C ASP A 463 -34.32 26.24 -16.02
N CYS A 464 -33.37 25.32 -15.80
CA CYS A 464 -33.53 23.90 -16.07
C CYS A 464 -33.41 23.11 -14.76
N GLN A 465 -34.39 22.28 -14.43
CA GLN A 465 -34.32 21.40 -13.26
C GLN A 465 -34.07 19.95 -13.69
N VAL A 466 -32.94 19.38 -13.26
CA VAL A 466 -32.60 17.98 -13.55
C VAL A 466 -33.49 17.05 -12.75
N LEU A 467 -34.18 16.13 -13.43
CA LEU A 467 -35.02 15.10 -12.83
C LEU A 467 -34.22 13.85 -12.49
N TRP A 468 -33.40 13.39 -13.43
CA TRP A 468 -32.50 12.26 -13.23
C TRP A 468 -31.37 12.23 -14.25
N LEU A 469 -30.34 11.46 -13.92
CA LEU A 469 -29.16 11.22 -14.76
C LEU A 469 -28.79 9.74 -14.64
N ASP A 470 -28.43 9.14 -15.76
CA ASP A 470 -27.91 7.78 -15.86
C ASP A 470 -26.60 7.78 -16.65
N VAL A 471 -25.64 6.97 -16.19
CA VAL A 471 -24.43 6.67 -16.94
C VAL A 471 -24.77 5.51 -17.88
N GLU A 472 -24.72 5.74 -19.18
CA GLU A 472 -25.03 4.73 -20.19
C GLU A 472 -23.81 3.86 -20.48
N ASP A 473 -22.64 4.47 -20.64
CA ASP A 473 -21.43 3.72 -20.92
C ASP A 473 -20.17 4.44 -20.48
N ILE A 474 -19.13 3.66 -20.25
CA ILE A 474 -17.79 4.15 -19.99
C ILE A 474 -16.84 3.56 -21.02
N HIS A 475 -16.37 4.43 -21.91
CA HIS A 475 -15.54 4.10 -23.08
C HIS A 475 -14.10 3.81 -22.68
N ALA A 476 -13.90 2.76 -21.89
CA ALA A 476 -12.61 2.23 -21.48
C ALA A 476 -12.56 0.72 -21.73
N ASP A 477 -11.39 0.22 -22.08
CA ASP A 477 -11.13 -1.20 -22.34
C ASP A 477 -10.90 -2.00 -21.03
#